data_AF-A0A0Q9NLK2-F1
#
_entry.id   AF-A0A0Q9NLK2-F1
#
_cell.length_a   1.000
_cell.length_b   1.000
_cell.length_c   1.000
_cell.angle_alpha   90.00
_cell.angle_beta   90.00
_cell.angle_gamma   90.00
#
_symmetry.space_group_name_H-M   'P 1'
#
loop_
_entity.id
_entity.type
_entity.pdbx_description
1 polymer ?
#
loop_
_entity_poly.entity_id
_entity_poly.type
_entity_poly.pdbx_seq_one_letter_code
_entity_poly.pdbx_strand_id
1 'polypeptide(L)'
;MAFMEYQLTNFQKQFQIREQEFGQRWLTRNAKKQNSLALLEEEINTLRRKMEQMVMEGREMTSDAVVELSTMLDQKINEYMTSGKKSR
;
A
#
# COMPACT_ATOMS: atom_id res chain seq x y z
N MET A 1 -1.12 54.94 21.00
CA MET A 1 -1.52 53.67 20.36
C MET A 1 -0.90 52.54 21.17
N ALA A 2 -1.70 51.73 21.85
CA ALA A 2 -1.19 50.60 22.62
C ALA A 2 -1.29 49.34 21.76
N PHE A 3 -0.15 48.69 21.53
CA PHE A 3 -0.04 47.42 20.79
C PHE A 3 -0.45 46.29 21.75
N MET A 4 -1.51 45.55 21.40
CA MET A 4 -1.92 44.37 22.15
C MET A 4 -0.94 43.24 21.87
N GLU A 5 -0.04 42.99 22.82
CA GLU A 5 0.87 41.85 22.79
C GLU A 5 0.05 40.56 23.02
N TYR A 6 -0.24 39.84 21.93
CA TYR A 6 -0.94 38.57 22.00
C TYR A 6 0.00 37.53 22.58
N GLN A 7 -0.09 37.30 23.90
CA GLN A 7 0.58 36.20 24.57
C GLN A 7 -0.11 34.90 24.13
N LEU A 8 0.45 34.25 23.10
CA LEU A 8 0.15 32.86 22.77
C LEU A 8 0.50 32.04 24.01
N THR A 9 -0.51 31.72 24.80
CA THR A 9 -0.39 30.84 25.96
C THR A 9 0.30 29.58 25.44
N ASN A 10 1.50 29.32 25.95
CA ASN A 10 2.23 28.09 25.70
C ASN A 10 1.36 26.94 26.21
N PHE A 11 0.45 26.47 25.36
CA PHE A 11 -0.16 25.16 25.48
C PHE A 11 0.96 24.17 25.20
N GLN A 12 1.78 23.93 26.22
CA GLN A 12 2.29 22.60 26.48
C GLN A 12 1.05 21.73 26.65
N LYS A 13 0.44 21.32 25.52
CA LYS A 13 -0.35 20.11 25.45
C LYS A 13 0.66 18.99 25.68
N GLN A 14 1.01 18.82 26.94
CA GLN A 14 1.45 17.56 27.46
C GLN A 14 0.27 16.63 27.21
N PHE A 15 0.29 15.96 26.05
CA PHE A 15 -0.54 14.80 25.80
C PHE A 15 -0.07 13.71 26.76
N GLN A 16 -0.38 13.87 28.05
CA GLN A 16 -0.42 12.77 29.01
C GLN A 16 -1.69 11.96 28.74
N ILE A 17 -1.84 11.52 27.50
CA ILE A 17 -2.72 10.40 27.23
C ILE A 17 -1.85 9.18 27.50
N ARG A 18 -2.24 8.39 28.49
CA ARG A 18 -1.72 7.04 28.73
C ARG A 18 -2.16 6.16 27.56
N GLU A 19 -1.59 6.41 26.38
CA GLU A 19 -2.04 5.92 25.07
C GLU A 19 -1.00 5.03 24.39
N GLN A 20 -0.13 4.39 25.19
CA GLN A 20 0.99 3.62 24.65
C GLN A 20 0.55 2.39 23.84
N GLU A 21 -0.64 1.83 24.08
CA GLU A 21 -1.06 0.61 23.37
C GLU A 21 -1.98 0.86 22.17
N PHE A 22 -2.91 1.82 22.24
CA PHE A 22 -3.91 2.03 21.18
C PHE A 22 -3.33 2.74 19.94
N GLY A 23 -2.51 3.78 20.14
CA GLY A 23 -1.87 4.51 19.04
C GLY A 23 -0.84 3.66 18.29
N GLN A 24 -0.03 2.90 19.03
CA GLN A 24 0.95 1.97 18.45
C GLN A 24 0.27 0.88 17.61
N ARG A 25 -0.86 0.33 18.07
CA ARG A 25 -1.60 -0.70 17.33
C ARG A 25 -2.19 -0.19 16.02
N TRP A 26 -2.66 1.07 15.96
CA TRP A 26 -3.18 1.66 14.73
C TRP A 26 -2.05 1.97 13.73
N LEU A 27 -0.96 2.58 14.19
CA LEU A 27 0.22 2.87 13.36
C LEU A 27 0.84 1.59 12.78
N THR A 28 1.03 0.56 13.62
CA THR A 28 1.58 -0.74 13.18
C THR A 28 0.65 -1.48 12.22
N ARG A 29 -0.67 -1.37 12.38
CA ARG A 29 -1.65 -1.96 11.45
C ARG A 29 -1.59 -1.29 10.08
N ASN A 30 -1.48 0.04 10.05
CA ASN A 30 -1.38 0.78 8.79
C ASN A 30 -0.04 0.51 8.08
N ALA A 31 1.07 0.44 8.83
CA ALA A 31 2.38 0.08 8.28
C ALA A 31 2.39 -1.35 7.70
N LYS A 32 1.78 -2.33 8.39
CA LYS A 32 1.63 -3.70 7.87
C LYS A 32 0.78 -3.74 6.60
N LYS A 33 -0.29 -2.96 6.53
CA LYS A 33 -1.14 -2.86 5.34
C LYS A 33 -0.39 -2.25 4.15
N GLN A 34 0.35 -1.17 4.38
CA GLN A 34 1.18 -0.52 3.37
C GLN A 34 2.28 -1.47 2.86
N ASN A 35 2.93 -2.21 3.75
CA ASN A 35 3.92 -3.23 3.37
C ASN A 35 3.29 -4.35 2.52
N SER A 36 2.12 -4.86 2.92
CA SER A 36 1.39 -5.85 2.14
C SER A 36 0.99 -5.34 0.74
N LEU A 37 0.61 -4.06 0.60
CA LEU A 37 0.32 -3.47 -0.70
C LEU A 37 1.57 -3.33 -1.57
N ALA A 38 2.70 -2.90 -0.98
CA ALA A 38 3.97 -2.79 -1.68
C ALA A 38 4.46 -4.15 -2.21
N LEU A 39 4.32 -5.21 -1.41
CA LEU A 39 4.64 -6.58 -1.84
C LEU A 39 3.74 -7.03 -3.00
N LEU A 40 2.44 -6.74 -2.94
CA LEU A 40 1.53 -7.05 -4.05
C LEU A 40 1.89 -6.28 -5.32
N GLU A 41 2.31 -5.01 -5.22
CA GLU A 41 2.77 -4.23 -6.37
C GLU A 41 4.05 -4.83 -6.99
N GLU A 42 4.99 -5.27 -6.17
CA GLU A 42 6.22 -5.92 -6.62
C GLU A 42 5.92 -7.24 -7.34
N GLU A 43 5.04 -8.07 -6.78
CA GLU A 43 4.59 -9.32 -7.42
C GLU A 43 3.91 -9.05 -8.77
N ILE A 44 2.99 -8.09 -8.83
CA ILE A 44 2.30 -7.69 -10.08
C ILE A 44 3.32 -7.23 -11.13
N ASN A 45 4.28 -6.39 -10.75
CA ASN A 45 5.31 -5.91 -11.67
C ASN A 45 6.22 -7.04 -12.16
N THR A 46 6.57 -7.97 -11.29
CA THR A 46 7.39 -9.14 -11.64
C THR A 46 6.65 -10.02 -12.65
N LEU A 47 5.36 -10.28 -12.43
CA LEU A 47 4.53 -11.06 -13.34
C LEU A 47 4.35 -10.37 -14.69
N ARG A 48 4.13 -9.05 -14.72
CA ARG A 48 4.07 -8.29 -15.99
C ARG A 48 5.36 -8.42 -16.80
N ARG A 49 6.51 -8.19 -16.18
CA ARG A 49 7.82 -8.31 -16.84
C ARG A 49 8.04 -9.71 -17.40
N LYS A 50 7.66 -10.73 -16.63
CA LYS A 50 7.78 -12.13 -17.08
C LYS A 50 6.83 -12.44 -18.25
N MET A 51 5.62 -11.88 -18.25
CA MET A 51 4.70 -11.98 -19.38
C MET A 51 5.25 -11.30 -20.63
N GLU A 52 5.71 -10.06 -20.49
CA GLU A 52 6.33 -9.29 -21.58
C GLU A 52 7.54 -10.03 -22.16
N GLN A 53 8.40 -10.57 -21.30
CA GLN A 53 9.55 -11.36 -21.74
C GLN A 53 9.12 -12.59 -22.54
N MET A 54 8.13 -13.35 -22.09
CA MET A 54 7.63 -14.52 -22.84
C MET A 54 7.10 -14.14 -24.22
N VAL A 55 6.42 -12.99 -24.33
CA VAL A 55 5.93 -12.47 -25.61
C VAL A 55 7.09 -12.03 -26.49
N MET A 56 8.11 -11.37 -25.92
CA MET A 56 9.33 -10.98 -26.65
C MET A 56 10.14 -12.19 -27.13
N GLU A 57 10.13 -13.28 -26.38
CA GLU A 57 10.73 -14.57 -26.76
C GLU A 57 9.93 -15.30 -27.86
N GLY A 58 8.80 -14.72 -28.31
CA GLY A 58 7.98 -15.25 -29.39
C GLY A 58 6.98 -16.32 -28.95
N ARG A 59 6.71 -16.45 -27.64
CA ARG A 59 5.60 -17.32 -27.19
C ARG A 59 4.28 -16.69 -27.58
N GLU A 60 3.38 -17.55 -28.07
CA GLU A 60 2.02 -17.12 -28.39
C GLU A 60 1.27 -16.73 -27.13
N MET A 61 0.46 -15.67 -27.23
CA MET A 61 -0.41 -15.21 -26.14
C MET A 61 -1.42 -16.26 -25.71
N THR A 62 -1.73 -17.22 -26.59
CA THR A 62 -2.62 -18.35 -26.37
C THR A 62 -1.91 -19.59 -25.85
N SER A 63 -0.58 -19.57 -25.69
CA SER A 63 0.14 -20.70 -25.13
C SER A 63 -0.23 -20.88 -23.66
N ASP A 64 -0.37 -22.14 -23.23
CA ASP A 64 -0.79 -22.48 -21.85
C ASP A 64 0.06 -21.75 -20.80
N ALA A 65 1.37 -21.63 -21.03
CA ALA A 65 2.29 -20.92 -20.13
C ALA A 65 1.99 -19.43 -19.99
N VAL A 66 1.61 -18.75 -21.09
CA VAL A 66 1.25 -17.32 -21.06
C VAL A 66 -0.15 -17.14 -20.45
N VAL A 67 -1.08 -18.06 -20.73
CA VAL A 67 -2.44 -18.04 -20.17
C VAL A 67 -2.43 -18.26 -18.66
N GLU A 68 -1.66 -19.23 -18.16
CA GLU A 68 -1.50 -19.48 -16.73
C GLU A 68 -0.89 -18.27 -16.01
N LEU A 69 0.17 -17.69 -16.58
CA LEU A 69 0.82 -16.53 -16.01
C LEU A 69 -0.06 -15.28 -16.03
N SER A 70 -0.84 -15.09 -17.11
CA SER A 70 -1.86 -14.04 -17.21
C SER A 70 -2.95 -14.23 -16.15
N THR A 71 -3.42 -15.47 -15.95
CA THR A 71 -4.42 -15.78 -14.92
C THR A 71 -3.90 -15.47 -13.52
N MET A 72 -2.65 -15.81 -13.22
CA MET A 72 -2.01 -15.50 -11.95
C MET A 72 -1.83 -13.98 -11.76
N LEU A 73 -1.44 -13.25 -12.81
CA LEU A 73 -1.35 -11.79 -12.78
C LEU A 73 -2.72 -11.16 -12.46
N ASP A 74 -3.78 -11.66 -13.09
CA ASP A 74 -5.14 -11.17 -12.88
C ASP A 74 -5.62 -11.39 -11.44
N GLN A 75 -5.33 -12.56 -10.86
CA GLN A 75 -5.60 -12.85 -9.45
C GLN A 75 -4.90 -11.84 -8.52
N LYS A 76 -3.63 -11.52 -8.79
CA LYS A 76 -2.85 -10.57 -7.99
C LYS A 76 -3.35 -9.13 -8.12
N ILE A 77 -3.75 -8.72 -9.32
CA ILE A 77 -4.41 -7.42 -9.54
C ILE A 77 -5.72 -7.34 -8.73
N ASN A 78 -6.53 -8.39 -8.77
CA ASN A 78 -7.77 -8.44 -8.00
C ASN A 78 -7.51 -8.37 -6.48
N GLU A 79 -6.49 -9.07 -5.98
CA GLU A 79 -6.05 -9.01 -4.58
C GLU A 79 -5.63 -7.59 -4.18
N TYR A 80 -4.82 -6.93 -5.00
CA TYR A 80 -4.40 -5.55 -4.77
C TYR A 80 -5.61 -4.58 -4.74
N MET A 81 -6.51 -4.70 -5.72
CA MET A 81 -7.68 -3.83 -5.84
C MET A 81 -8.64 -3.99 -4.66
N THR A 82 -8.82 -5.20 -4.14
CA THR A 82 -9.66 -5.45 -2.96
C THR A 82 -9.01 -4.95 -1.67
N SER A 83 -7.69 -5.05 -1.55
CA SER A 83 -6.91 -4.56 -0.41
C SER A 83 -6.89 -3.03 -0.30
N GLY A 84 -6.89 -2.33 -1.44
CA GLY A 84 -7.04 -0.87 -1.52
C GLY A 84 -8.47 -0.37 -1.18
N LYS A 85 -9.51 -1.11 -1.60
CA LYS A 85 -10.92 -0.71 -1.40
C LYS A 85 -11.40 -0.80 0.06
N LYS A 86 -10.82 -1.67 0.90
CA LYS A 86 -11.15 -1.79 2.34
C LYS A 86 -10.74 -0.58 3.21
N SER A 87 -10.31 0.53 2.62
CA SER A 87 -9.79 1.71 3.33
C SER A 87 -10.69 2.94 3.32
N ARG A 88 -11.88 2.89 2.69
CA ARG A 88 -12.83 4.01 2.65
C ARG A 88 -14.03 3.73 3.53
#